data_AF-A0A382I3F5-F1
#
_entry.id   AF-A0A382I3F5-F1
#
_cell.length_a   1.000
_cell.length_b   1.000
_cell.length_c   1.000
_cell.angle_alpha   90.00
_cell.angle_beta   90.00
_cell.angle_gamma   90.00
#
_symmetry.space_group_name_H-M   'P 1'
#
loop_
_entity.id
_entity.type
_entity.pdbx_description
1 polymer ?
#
loop_
_entity_poly.entity_id
_entity_poly.type
_entity_poly.pdbx_seq_one_letter_code
_entity_poly.pdbx_strand_id
1 'polypeptide(L)'
;INIVTGDGSTGQHITNHPLVKKIAFTGSTEVGKKIIASTSNTNKKLTMELGGKSPFIVFEDADLDSAVEGVVDAIWFNQGQVCCAGSRLLIQESIEKKFIKKLKQRMEKLRVGNPLDKSIDIGAIVAPVQLKKIDSLVKKGVKEGAKLWQPSWSCPKEGLFYPPSLFTNVTPASYIAQIEIFGPVLTSLTFRTPSEAVAIANNTPYGLAASIWSENINLALDVAPKVKAGVIWINSTNLFDAACGFGGFKESGFGREGGSEGIRAYTKVNLPVVKRSKKTNKKIKISLPVIDRTPKLYIGGKQKRPDGGYSFPLNAVNNSFICDIAQANRKDVRDSVEIAAKSFAKQLSNFNRSQILFYLAENLQQREKTFVDLLVALCGSSPVNASKEFSQSCERLFYYAAMADKFEGNVHNPPMRGLTLAMKEPLGVMTSILSDDSPLLNLVTVMGSVFSTG
;
A
#
# COMPACT_ATOMS: atom_id res chain seq x y z
N ILE A 1 -13.63 -19.73 21.52
CA ILE A 1 -12.24 -19.55 21.07
C ILE A 1 -11.65 -20.94 20.92
N ASN A 2 -10.94 -21.23 19.82
CA ASN A 2 -10.30 -22.53 19.59
C ASN A 2 -8.81 -22.28 19.31
N ILE A 3 -7.92 -23.04 19.95
CA ILE A 3 -6.47 -22.92 19.81
C ILE A 3 -5.94 -24.27 19.33
N VAL A 4 -5.19 -24.28 18.23
CA VAL A 4 -4.58 -25.47 17.65
C VAL A 4 -3.10 -25.18 17.40
N THR A 5 -2.23 -26.11 17.78
CA THR A 5 -0.78 -25.98 17.65
C THR A 5 -0.25 -26.91 16.56
N GLY A 6 0.67 -26.42 15.74
CA GLY A 6 1.32 -27.22 14.70
C GLY A 6 2.26 -26.38 13.84
N ASP A 7 2.85 -27.01 12.83
CA ASP A 7 3.75 -26.36 11.88
C ASP A 7 2.98 -25.62 10.76
N GLY A 8 3.70 -25.22 9.70
CA GLY A 8 3.10 -24.55 8.55
C GLY A 8 2.00 -25.37 7.86
N SER A 9 2.04 -26.70 7.92
CA SER A 9 1.02 -27.56 7.31
C SER A 9 -0.32 -27.43 8.05
N THR A 10 -0.27 -27.30 9.39
CA THR A 10 -1.47 -27.03 10.21
C THR A 10 -2.08 -25.66 9.86
N GLY A 11 -1.24 -24.63 9.69
CA GLY A 11 -1.69 -23.32 9.21
C GLY A 11 -2.36 -23.40 7.84
N GLN A 12 -1.80 -24.19 6.92
CA GLN A 12 -2.37 -24.42 5.59
C GLN A 12 -3.74 -25.12 5.64
N HIS A 13 -3.92 -26.09 6.54
CA HIS A 13 -5.23 -26.72 6.74
C HIS A 13 -6.29 -25.69 7.19
N ILE A 14 -5.91 -24.76 8.08
CA ILE A 14 -6.81 -23.68 8.54
C ILE A 14 -7.17 -22.75 7.37
N THR A 15 -6.19 -22.25 6.62
CA THR A 15 -6.44 -21.29 5.53
C THR A 15 -7.28 -21.89 4.41
N ASN A 16 -7.12 -23.20 4.15
CA ASN A 16 -7.84 -23.89 3.09
C ASN A 16 -9.25 -24.36 3.50
N HIS A 17 -9.56 -24.40 4.80
CA HIS A 17 -10.83 -24.94 5.27
C HIS A 17 -12.05 -24.19 4.67
N PRO A 18 -13.06 -24.88 4.13
CA PRO A 18 -14.17 -24.26 3.40
C PRO A 18 -15.09 -23.39 4.28
N LEU A 19 -15.17 -23.70 5.58
CA LEU A 19 -16.01 -22.95 6.53
C LEU A 19 -15.36 -21.66 7.03
N VAL A 20 -14.04 -21.48 6.88
CA VAL A 20 -13.37 -20.23 7.26
C VAL A 20 -13.79 -19.11 6.31
N LYS A 21 -14.16 -17.94 6.85
CA LYS A 21 -14.63 -16.78 6.07
C LYS A 21 -13.66 -15.59 6.06
N LYS A 22 -12.72 -15.57 7.00
CA LYS A 22 -11.69 -14.52 7.15
C LYS A 22 -10.39 -15.19 7.54
N ILE A 23 -9.30 -14.78 6.89
CA ILE A 23 -7.93 -15.10 7.29
C ILE A 23 -7.25 -13.78 7.67
N ALA A 24 -6.65 -13.73 8.85
CA ALA A 24 -5.71 -12.70 9.25
C ALA A 24 -4.35 -13.39 9.42
N PHE A 25 -3.33 -12.92 8.72
CA PHE A 25 -2.01 -13.53 8.74
C PHE A 25 -0.93 -12.47 8.97
N THR A 26 -0.10 -12.72 9.96
CA THR A 26 1.10 -11.94 10.26
C THR A 26 2.32 -12.84 10.12
N GLY A 27 3.27 -12.47 9.26
CA GLY A 27 4.45 -13.31 9.00
C GLY A 27 5.23 -12.89 7.76
N SER A 28 5.98 -13.83 7.16
CA SER A 28 6.82 -13.50 6.02
C SER A 28 6.02 -13.22 4.75
N THR A 29 6.52 -12.31 3.92
CA THR A 29 5.90 -11.95 2.64
C THR A 29 5.71 -13.16 1.71
N GLU A 30 6.68 -14.08 1.69
CA GLU A 30 6.59 -15.31 0.87
C GLU A 30 5.42 -16.20 1.28
N VAL A 31 5.18 -16.37 2.59
CA VAL A 31 4.04 -17.17 3.09
C VAL A 31 2.73 -16.44 2.82
N GLY A 32 2.69 -15.11 3.02
CA GLY A 32 1.52 -14.30 2.67
C GLY A 32 1.10 -14.47 1.20
N LYS A 33 2.06 -14.42 0.28
CA LYS A 33 1.84 -14.66 -1.17
C LYS A 33 1.26 -16.07 -1.43
N LYS A 34 1.76 -17.11 -0.73
CA LYS A 34 1.23 -18.48 -0.84
C LYS A 34 -0.22 -18.57 -0.34
N ILE A 35 -0.55 -17.92 0.77
CA ILE A 35 -1.93 -17.89 1.31
C ILE A 35 -2.87 -17.21 0.32
N ILE A 36 -2.50 -16.03 -0.20
CA ILE A 36 -3.29 -15.32 -1.22
C ILE A 36 -3.56 -16.22 -2.43
N ALA A 37 -2.52 -16.86 -2.98
CA ALA A 37 -2.66 -17.75 -4.12
C ALA A 37 -3.61 -18.92 -3.83
N SER A 38 -3.44 -19.59 -2.68
CA SER A 38 -4.27 -20.74 -2.28
C SER A 38 -5.75 -20.40 -2.03
N THR A 39 -6.06 -19.14 -1.76
CA THR A 39 -7.42 -18.68 -1.41
C THR A 39 -8.14 -17.95 -2.55
N SER A 40 -7.48 -17.79 -3.70
CA SER A 40 -7.95 -17.03 -4.87
C SER A 40 -9.33 -17.44 -5.39
N ASN A 41 -9.69 -18.72 -5.30
CA ASN A 41 -10.98 -19.25 -5.75
C ASN A 41 -12.07 -19.22 -4.67
N THR A 42 -11.88 -18.44 -3.59
CA THR A 42 -12.79 -18.42 -2.44
C THR A 42 -13.25 -17.00 -2.11
N ASN A 43 -14.40 -16.89 -1.43
CA ASN A 43 -14.92 -15.60 -0.94
C ASN A 43 -14.34 -15.21 0.44
N LYS A 44 -13.16 -15.71 0.79
CA LYS A 44 -12.53 -15.43 2.09
C LYS A 44 -12.01 -14.00 2.10
N LYS A 45 -12.31 -13.26 3.15
CA LYS A 45 -11.64 -11.99 3.42
C LYS A 45 -10.21 -12.23 3.88
N LEU A 46 -9.28 -11.36 3.51
CA LEU A 46 -7.87 -11.45 3.85
C LEU A 46 -7.39 -10.15 4.52
N THR A 47 -6.54 -10.28 5.54
CA THR A 47 -5.68 -9.21 6.07
C THR A 47 -4.28 -9.80 6.16
N MET A 48 -3.29 -9.05 5.69
CA MET A 48 -1.91 -9.49 5.56
C MET A 48 -1.00 -8.44 6.19
N GLU A 49 -0.32 -8.81 7.27
CA GLU A 49 0.72 -8.01 7.92
C GLU A 49 2.07 -8.71 7.69
N LEU A 50 2.82 -8.22 6.69
CA LEU A 50 3.99 -8.94 6.17
C LEU A 50 5.31 -8.25 6.56
N GLY A 51 6.40 -8.66 5.92
CA GLY A 51 7.75 -8.19 6.24
C GLY A 51 7.95 -6.69 6.03
N GLY A 52 9.02 -6.16 6.63
CA GLY A 52 9.37 -4.77 6.55
C GLY A 52 10.88 -4.53 6.46
N LYS A 53 11.25 -3.37 5.94
CA LYS A 53 12.61 -2.81 6.04
C LYS A 53 12.49 -1.33 6.38
N SER A 54 11.85 -1.06 7.51
CA SER A 54 11.41 0.28 7.91
C SER A 54 12.58 1.25 7.94
N PRO A 55 12.49 2.38 7.20
CA PRO A 55 13.51 3.41 7.26
C PRO A 55 13.44 4.18 8.58
N PHE A 56 14.61 4.49 9.13
CA PHE A 56 14.79 5.38 10.27
C PHE A 56 15.61 6.58 9.77
N ILE A 57 14.97 7.71 9.56
CA ILE A 57 15.54 8.88 8.87
C ILE A 57 15.95 9.92 9.91
N VAL A 58 17.22 10.33 9.89
CA VAL A 58 17.79 11.33 10.82
C VAL A 58 18.34 12.51 10.04
N PHE A 59 17.68 13.66 10.18
CA PHE A 59 18.11 14.93 9.61
C PHE A 59 19.16 15.62 10.48
N GLU A 60 19.89 16.57 9.90
CA GLU A 60 21.00 17.26 10.56
C GLU A 60 20.59 18.10 11.76
N ASP A 61 19.33 18.51 11.82
CA ASP A 61 18.72 19.29 12.89
C ASP A 61 18.03 18.44 13.95
N ALA A 62 18.09 17.11 13.84
CA ALA A 62 17.51 16.20 14.84
C ALA A 62 18.23 16.31 16.19
N ASP A 63 17.48 16.08 17.27
CA ASP A 63 18.08 15.72 18.56
C ASP A 63 18.81 14.37 18.41
N LEU A 64 20.14 14.44 18.28
CA LEU A 64 20.97 13.28 18.02
C LEU A 64 20.99 12.30 19.19
N ASP A 65 20.85 12.77 20.44
CA ASP A 65 20.90 11.87 21.60
C ASP A 65 19.60 11.10 21.71
N SER A 66 18.46 11.78 21.56
CA SER A 66 17.14 11.12 21.50
C SER A 66 17.04 10.18 20.29
N ALA A 67 17.52 10.59 19.11
CA ALA A 67 17.51 9.75 17.92
C ALA A 67 18.40 8.51 18.05
N VAL A 68 19.53 8.58 18.77
CA VAL A 68 20.38 7.41 19.05
C VAL A 68 19.65 6.41 19.95
N GLU A 69 19.00 6.85 21.02
CA GLU A 69 18.18 5.96 21.85
C GLU A 69 17.00 5.39 21.04
N GLY A 70 16.37 6.21 20.20
CA GLY A 70 15.34 5.77 19.27
C GLY A 70 15.81 4.66 18.33
N VAL A 71 17.02 4.76 17.77
CA VAL A 71 17.59 3.67 16.95
C VAL A 71 17.74 2.40 17.78
N VAL A 72 18.19 2.53 19.03
CA VAL A 72 18.39 1.38 19.91
C VAL A 72 17.08 0.66 20.19
N ASP A 73 16.04 1.40 20.52
CA ASP A 73 14.69 0.87 20.74
C ASP A 73 14.08 0.32 19.44
N ALA A 74 14.43 0.90 18.29
CA ALA A 74 13.89 0.48 16.99
C ALA A 74 14.41 -0.88 16.53
N ILE A 75 15.62 -1.28 16.92
CA ILE A 75 16.26 -2.50 16.39
C ILE A 75 16.67 -3.50 17.48
N TRP A 76 17.06 -3.09 18.68
CA TRP A 76 17.54 -4.02 19.71
C TRP A 76 16.50 -4.41 20.75
N PHE A 77 15.42 -3.62 20.94
CA PHE A 77 14.30 -3.88 21.86
C PHE A 77 13.75 -5.32 21.78
N ASN A 78 13.72 -5.93 20.59
CA ASN A 78 13.32 -7.33 20.36
C ASN A 78 14.29 -8.05 19.39
N GLN A 79 15.58 -7.71 19.47
CA GLN A 79 16.62 -8.28 18.61
C GLN A 79 16.30 -8.19 17.12
N GLY A 80 15.59 -7.14 16.69
CA GLY A 80 15.15 -6.90 15.32
C GLY A 80 14.14 -7.91 14.78
N GLN A 81 13.57 -8.75 15.65
CA GLN A 81 12.54 -9.74 15.31
C GLN A 81 11.13 -9.12 15.40
N VAL A 82 10.98 -7.94 14.79
CA VAL A 82 9.73 -7.18 14.74
C VAL A 82 9.57 -6.62 13.34
N CYS A 83 8.36 -6.72 12.77
CA CYS A 83 8.08 -6.29 11.39
C CYS A 83 8.37 -4.80 11.16
N CYS A 84 8.19 -3.94 12.17
CA CYS A 84 8.40 -2.50 12.07
C CYS A 84 9.83 -2.04 12.40
N ALA A 85 10.76 -2.97 12.69
CA ALA A 85 12.10 -2.61 13.19
C ALA A 85 12.81 -1.59 12.28
N GLY A 86 13.40 -0.56 12.89
CA GLY A 86 14.16 0.52 12.23
C GLY A 86 15.51 0.08 11.68
N SER A 87 15.53 -1.07 11.01
CA SER A 87 16.71 -1.80 10.55
C SER A 87 17.46 -1.13 9.39
N ARG A 88 16.91 -0.05 8.83
CA ARG A 88 17.52 0.75 7.77
C ARG A 88 17.65 2.21 8.19
N LEU A 89 18.79 2.54 8.78
CA LEU A 89 19.13 3.89 9.21
C LEU A 89 19.59 4.74 8.02
N LEU A 90 18.95 5.88 7.81
CA LEU A 90 19.30 6.90 6.82
C LEU A 90 19.73 8.15 7.57
N ILE A 91 20.96 8.61 7.39
CA ILE A 91 21.53 9.75 8.12
C ILE A 91 21.95 10.84 7.16
N GLN A 92 21.64 12.10 7.46
CA GLN A 92 22.14 13.21 6.65
C GLN A 92 23.68 13.31 6.76
N GLU A 93 24.38 13.45 5.63
CA GLU A 93 25.85 13.36 5.53
C GLU A 93 26.59 14.28 6.53
N SER A 94 26.04 15.47 6.80
CA SER A 94 26.63 16.48 7.70
C SER A 94 26.78 15.98 9.15
N ILE A 95 25.93 15.05 9.61
CA ILE A 95 25.94 14.54 10.99
C ILE A 95 26.39 13.08 11.11
N GLU A 96 26.61 12.36 10.00
CA GLU A 96 26.89 10.92 9.98
C GLU A 96 27.99 10.52 10.97
N LYS A 97 29.17 11.17 10.89
CA LYS A 97 30.33 10.82 11.73
C LYS A 97 30.01 10.98 13.23
N LYS A 98 29.32 12.05 13.60
CA LYS A 98 28.94 12.34 14.99
C LYS A 98 27.90 11.34 15.48
N PHE A 99 26.88 11.06 14.65
CA PHE A 99 25.80 10.14 14.97
C PHE A 99 26.33 8.70 15.14
N ILE A 100 27.09 8.19 14.17
CA ILE A 100 27.66 6.85 14.23
C ILE A 100 28.59 6.68 15.42
N LYS A 101 29.36 7.71 15.80
CA LYS A 101 30.18 7.68 17.02
C LYS A 101 29.32 7.52 18.28
N LYS A 102 28.27 8.34 18.43
CA LYS A 102 27.34 8.24 19.57
C LYS A 102 26.63 6.89 19.61
N LEU A 103 26.15 6.42 18.46
CA LEU A 103 25.48 5.12 18.34
C LEU A 103 26.40 3.97 18.76
N LYS A 104 27.65 3.93 18.29
CA LYS A 104 28.62 2.91 18.72
C LYS A 104 28.89 2.96 20.22
N GLN A 105 29.08 4.15 20.79
CA GLN A 105 29.24 4.32 22.24
C GLN A 105 28.03 3.81 23.02
N ARG A 106 26.83 4.02 22.50
CA ARG A 106 25.60 3.52 23.11
C ARG A 106 25.45 2.00 22.97
N MET A 107 25.84 1.43 21.83
CA MET A 107 25.83 -0.01 21.57
C MET A 107 26.81 -0.77 22.48
N GLU A 108 27.96 -0.19 22.83
CA GLU A 108 28.90 -0.80 23.80
C GLU A 108 28.25 -1.03 25.18
N LYS A 109 27.23 -0.24 25.54
CA LYS A 109 26.54 -0.34 26.83
C LYS A 109 25.40 -1.36 26.85
N LEU A 110 25.05 -1.96 25.70
CA LEU A 110 23.98 -2.96 25.63
C LEU A 110 24.43 -4.26 26.30
N ARG A 111 23.55 -4.82 27.13
CA ARG A 111 23.77 -6.07 27.86
C ARG A 111 23.04 -7.21 27.15
N VAL A 112 23.80 -8.21 26.72
CA VAL A 112 23.26 -9.44 26.12
C VAL A 112 23.33 -10.56 27.14
N GLY A 113 22.23 -11.30 27.33
CA GLY A 113 22.24 -12.39 28.29
C GLY A 113 20.87 -13.02 28.54
N ASN A 114 20.71 -13.58 29.74
CA ASN A 114 19.50 -14.28 30.13
C ASN A 114 18.26 -13.36 30.01
N PRO A 115 17.26 -13.69 29.18
CA PRO A 115 16.08 -12.85 28.98
C PRO A 115 15.18 -12.71 30.23
N LEU A 116 15.38 -13.55 31.26
CA LEU A 116 14.66 -13.42 32.54
C LEU A 116 15.30 -12.40 33.49
N ASP A 117 16.52 -11.96 33.20
CA ASP A 117 17.18 -10.91 33.96
C ASP A 117 16.71 -9.54 33.45
N LYS A 118 16.06 -8.77 34.32
CA LYS A 118 15.54 -7.42 34.02
C LYS A 118 16.63 -6.40 33.69
N SER A 119 17.89 -6.76 33.92
CA SER A 119 19.06 -5.98 33.57
C SER A 119 19.62 -6.35 32.19
N ILE A 120 18.98 -7.22 31.42
CA ILE A 120 19.39 -7.54 30.05
C ILE A 120 18.60 -6.72 29.05
N ASP A 121 19.32 -6.14 28.09
CA ASP A 121 18.71 -5.33 27.02
C ASP A 121 18.40 -6.21 25.79
N ILE A 122 19.16 -7.30 25.59
CA ILE A 122 19.10 -8.16 24.40
C ILE A 122 19.09 -9.64 24.80
N GLY A 123 17.99 -10.32 24.49
CA GLY A 123 17.81 -11.74 24.74
C GLY A 123 18.34 -12.65 23.63
N ALA A 124 17.92 -13.91 23.67
CA ALA A 124 18.25 -14.91 22.68
C ALA A 124 17.39 -14.77 21.40
N ILE A 125 17.98 -15.12 20.26
CA ILE A 125 17.30 -15.33 18.99
C ILE A 125 16.36 -16.53 19.11
N VAL A 126 15.17 -16.40 18.51
CA VAL A 126 14.04 -17.31 18.74
C VAL A 126 14.31 -18.77 18.39
N ALA A 127 15.16 -19.05 17.39
CA ALA A 127 15.42 -20.40 16.91
C ALA A 127 16.80 -20.56 16.25
N PRO A 128 17.39 -21.77 16.26
CA PRO A 128 18.68 -22.02 15.61
C PRO A 128 18.69 -21.71 14.11
N VAL A 129 17.57 -21.98 13.43
CA VAL A 129 17.40 -21.66 11.99
C VAL A 129 17.45 -20.15 11.74
N GLN A 130 16.91 -19.35 12.66
CA GLN A 130 16.92 -17.90 12.57
C GLN A 130 18.33 -17.36 12.84
N LEU A 131 19.03 -17.89 13.84
CA LEU A 131 20.42 -17.53 14.12
C LEU A 131 21.34 -17.80 12.91
N LYS A 132 21.20 -18.97 12.28
CA LYS A 132 21.94 -19.33 11.05
C LYS A 132 21.60 -18.39 9.88
N LYS A 133 20.32 -18.01 9.73
CA LYS A 133 19.88 -17.07 8.69
C LYS A 133 20.51 -15.69 8.90
N ILE A 134 20.49 -15.15 10.12
CA ILE A 134 21.12 -13.86 10.47
C ILE A 134 22.61 -13.91 10.13
N ASP A 135 23.33 -14.93 10.61
CA ASP A 135 24.76 -15.10 10.38
C ASP A 135 25.11 -15.16 8.88
N SER A 136 24.33 -15.91 8.09
CA SER A 136 24.50 -16.00 6.64
C SER A 136 24.35 -14.65 5.94
N LEU A 137 23.32 -13.87 6.32
CA LEU A 137 23.05 -12.55 5.75
C LEU A 137 24.12 -11.52 6.13
N VAL A 138 24.61 -11.56 7.38
CA VAL A 138 25.70 -10.70 7.86
C VAL A 138 26.99 -11.02 7.10
N LYS A 139 27.37 -12.30 6.98
CA LYS A 139 28.54 -12.72 6.19
C LYS A 139 28.46 -12.27 4.74
N LYS A 140 27.27 -12.35 4.13
CA LYS A 140 27.04 -11.83 2.78
C LYS A 140 27.25 -10.33 2.69
N GLY A 141 26.72 -9.55 3.65
CA GLY A 141 26.94 -8.10 3.72
C GLY A 141 28.41 -7.71 3.79
N VAL A 142 29.19 -8.40 4.62
CA VAL A 142 30.65 -8.20 4.70
C VAL A 142 31.33 -8.53 3.36
N LYS A 143 30.97 -9.65 2.73
CA LYS A 143 31.52 -10.07 1.43
C LYS A 143 31.23 -9.06 0.31
N GLU A 144 30.10 -8.36 0.37
CA GLU A 144 29.72 -7.30 -0.58
C GLU A 144 30.41 -5.95 -0.30
N GLY A 145 31.26 -5.85 0.73
CA GLY A 145 32.06 -4.66 1.03
C GLY A 145 31.46 -3.73 2.09
N ALA A 146 30.36 -4.12 2.73
CA ALA A 146 29.84 -3.38 3.88
C ALA A 146 30.74 -3.58 5.10
N LYS A 147 30.96 -2.51 5.87
CA LYS A 147 31.81 -2.56 7.07
C LYS A 147 30.97 -2.91 8.29
N LEU A 148 31.14 -4.12 8.79
CA LEU A 148 30.54 -4.58 10.03
C LEU A 148 31.27 -3.97 11.24
N TRP A 149 30.51 -3.45 12.18
CA TRP A 149 30.96 -3.08 13.52
C TRP A 149 30.07 -3.78 14.54
N GLN A 150 30.71 -4.32 15.57
CA GLN A 150 30.09 -4.96 16.72
C GLN A 150 30.78 -4.44 17.99
N PRO A 151 30.09 -4.46 19.14
CA PRO A 151 30.68 -4.09 20.41
C PRO A 151 31.96 -4.88 20.74
N SER A 152 32.83 -4.28 21.54
CA SER A 152 34.12 -4.85 21.95
C SER A 152 34.02 -6.09 22.83
N TRP A 153 32.90 -6.26 23.53
CA TRP A 153 32.64 -7.41 24.40
C TRP A 153 32.26 -8.66 23.60
N SER A 154 32.53 -9.82 24.21
CA SER A 154 32.18 -11.10 23.60
C SER A 154 30.73 -11.47 23.86
N CYS A 155 29.99 -11.77 22.80
CA CYS A 155 28.62 -12.30 22.91
C CYS A 155 28.64 -13.69 23.59
N PRO A 156 27.64 -14.04 24.43
CA PRO A 156 27.57 -15.35 25.05
C PRO A 156 27.60 -16.49 24.01
N LYS A 157 28.44 -17.50 24.25
CA LYS A 157 28.61 -18.65 23.34
C LYS A 157 27.60 -19.77 23.61
N GLU A 158 27.09 -19.83 24.83
CA GLU A 158 26.07 -20.79 25.23
C GLU A 158 24.68 -20.18 25.03
N GLY A 159 23.83 -20.85 24.29
CA GLY A 159 22.51 -20.35 23.89
C GLY A 159 22.49 -19.74 22.48
N LEU A 160 21.36 -19.11 22.13
CA LEU A 160 21.11 -18.59 20.78
C LEU A 160 21.32 -17.07 20.74
N PHE A 161 22.51 -16.58 21.07
CA PHE A 161 22.77 -15.14 21.10
C PHE A 161 23.43 -14.65 19.81
N TYR A 162 23.13 -13.41 19.43
CA TYR A 162 23.79 -12.71 18.32
C TYR A 162 24.13 -11.28 18.75
N PRO A 163 25.36 -10.80 18.52
CA PRO A 163 25.75 -9.45 18.94
C PRO A 163 25.03 -8.35 18.14
N PRO A 164 24.72 -7.20 18.77
CA PRO A 164 24.35 -5.98 18.09
C PRO A 164 25.31 -5.68 16.95
N SER A 165 24.78 -5.53 15.76
CA SER A 165 25.58 -5.39 14.56
C SER A 165 25.19 -4.12 13.82
N LEU A 166 26.18 -3.30 13.49
CA LEU A 166 26.01 -2.09 12.70
C LEU A 166 26.83 -2.20 11.42
N PHE A 167 26.16 -2.18 10.28
CA PHE A 167 26.81 -2.02 8.98
C PHE A 167 26.90 -0.54 8.60
N THR A 168 28.11 -0.09 8.29
CA THR A 168 28.39 1.20 7.63
C THR A 168 28.94 0.96 6.22
N ASN A 169 29.11 2.01 5.42
CA ASN A 169 29.53 1.89 4.02
C ASN A 169 28.53 1.05 3.20
N VAL A 170 27.24 1.22 3.46
CA VAL A 170 26.16 0.52 2.76
C VAL A 170 25.58 1.48 1.71
N THR A 171 25.43 1.00 0.49
CA THR A 171 24.78 1.77 -0.59
C THR A 171 23.32 1.35 -0.74
N PRO A 172 22.44 2.17 -1.35
CA PRO A 172 21.06 1.77 -1.59
C PRO A 172 20.90 0.47 -2.41
N ALA A 173 21.91 0.10 -3.21
CA ALA A 173 21.90 -1.12 -4.02
C ALA A 173 22.45 -2.36 -3.29
N SER A 174 23.08 -2.20 -2.13
CA SER A 174 23.61 -3.31 -1.33
C SER A 174 22.49 -4.27 -0.92
N TYR A 175 22.75 -5.59 -0.95
CA TYR A 175 21.72 -6.59 -0.65
C TYR A 175 21.12 -6.36 0.74
N ILE A 176 21.96 -6.19 1.76
CA ILE A 176 21.54 -5.97 3.16
C ILE A 176 20.70 -4.68 3.37
N ALA A 177 20.75 -3.71 2.45
CA ALA A 177 19.89 -2.52 2.50
C ALA A 177 18.45 -2.81 2.04
N GLN A 178 18.27 -3.84 1.21
CA GLN A 178 17.02 -4.17 0.53
C GLN A 178 16.25 -5.30 1.23
N ILE A 179 16.95 -6.26 1.85
CA ILE A 179 16.31 -7.45 2.43
C ILE A 179 16.15 -7.34 3.94
N GLU A 180 15.07 -7.92 4.43
CA GLU A 180 14.79 -8.10 5.85
C GLU A 180 15.72 -9.17 6.44
N ILE A 181 16.53 -8.78 7.44
CA ILE A 181 17.45 -9.69 8.15
C ILE A 181 16.71 -10.37 9.31
N PHE A 182 15.80 -9.65 9.96
CA PHE A 182 15.02 -10.11 11.11
C PHE A 182 15.92 -10.58 12.27
N GLY A 183 16.83 -9.70 12.68
CA GLY A 183 17.86 -9.93 13.68
C GLY A 183 18.42 -8.60 14.19
N PRO A 184 19.32 -8.60 15.20
CA PRO A 184 19.84 -7.39 15.85
C PRO A 184 20.89 -6.66 14.99
N VAL A 185 20.55 -6.42 13.72
CA VAL A 185 21.43 -5.92 12.66
C VAL A 185 20.84 -4.66 12.04
N LEU A 186 21.60 -3.58 12.12
CA LEU A 186 21.28 -2.28 11.57
C LEU A 186 22.15 -2.01 10.33
N THR A 187 21.53 -1.53 9.25
CA THR A 187 22.27 -1.01 8.08
C THR A 187 22.17 0.50 8.02
N SER A 188 23.31 1.19 7.96
CA SER A 188 23.39 2.64 7.86
C SER A 188 23.75 3.09 6.45
N LEU A 189 22.96 4.00 5.91
CA LEU A 189 23.17 4.71 4.65
C LEU A 189 23.14 6.22 4.92
N THR A 190 23.70 7.00 3.99
CA THR A 190 23.63 8.45 4.04
C THR A 190 22.72 9.02 2.97
N PHE A 191 22.33 10.29 3.15
CA PHE A 191 21.69 11.13 2.14
C PHE A 191 22.14 12.58 2.30
N ARG A 192 22.01 13.37 1.24
CA ARG A 192 22.36 14.80 1.22
C ARG A 192 21.16 15.71 1.42
N THR A 193 20.04 15.34 0.81
CA THR A 193 18.83 16.18 0.77
C THR A 193 17.59 15.43 1.25
N PRO A 194 16.56 16.13 1.74
CA PRO A 194 15.29 15.49 2.12
C PRO A 194 14.65 14.67 0.98
N SER A 195 14.70 15.18 -0.26
CA SER A 195 14.19 14.46 -1.43
C SER A 195 14.94 13.16 -1.70
N GLU A 196 16.25 13.15 -1.49
CA GLU A 196 17.06 11.93 -1.59
C GLU A 196 16.72 10.94 -0.45
N ALA A 197 16.52 11.42 0.78
CA ALA A 197 16.08 10.57 1.89
C ALA A 197 14.77 9.85 1.56
N VAL A 198 13.78 10.57 1.02
CA VAL A 198 12.50 10.00 0.56
C VAL A 198 12.72 8.96 -0.54
N ALA A 199 13.57 9.26 -1.53
CA ALA A 199 13.86 8.34 -2.62
C ALA A 199 14.50 7.04 -2.11
N ILE A 200 15.48 7.13 -1.21
CA ILE A 200 16.15 5.97 -0.62
C ILE A 200 15.17 5.17 0.27
N ALA A 201 14.39 5.86 1.11
CA ALA A 201 13.38 5.25 1.99
C ALA A 201 12.34 4.44 1.21
N ASN A 202 11.85 4.99 0.08
CA ASN A 202 10.85 4.34 -0.76
C ASN A 202 11.42 3.27 -1.70
N ASN A 203 12.74 3.23 -1.89
CA ASN A 203 13.44 2.25 -2.72
C ASN A 203 13.62 0.92 -1.97
N THR A 204 12.50 0.22 -1.79
CA THR A 204 12.35 -1.11 -1.19
C THR A 204 11.00 -1.69 -1.64
N PRO A 205 10.81 -3.02 -1.76
CA PRO A 205 9.48 -3.58 -2.04
C PRO A 205 8.48 -3.39 -0.88
N TYR A 206 8.96 -3.06 0.32
CA TYR A 206 8.16 -2.95 1.54
C TYR A 206 7.60 -1.55 1.77
N GLY A 207 6.71 -1.42 2.76
CA GLY A 207 6.10 -0.14 3.17
C GLY A 207 5.29 -0.27 4.46
N LEU A 208 5.90 -0.79 5.53
CA LEU A 208 5.19 -1.05 6.79
C LEU A 208 5.21 0.13 7.75
N ALA A 209 6.39 0.50 8.25
CA ALA A 209 6.56 1.63 9.16
C ALA A 209 7.76 2.49 8.76
N ALA A 210 7.84 3.71 9.28
CA ALA A 210 8.99 4.60 9.17
C ALA A 210 9.12 5.47 10.42
N SER A 211 10.34 5.93 10.69
CA SER A 211 10.62 6.91 11.73
C SER A 211 11.38 8.09 11.13
N ILE A 212 11.00 9.32 11.49
CA ILE A 212 11.56 10.58 10.96
C ILE A 212 11.99 11.44 12.13
N TRP A 213 13.24 11.88 12.13
CA TRP A 213 13.85 12.67 13.21
C TRP A 213 14.31 14.02 12.68
N SER A 214 13.71 15.09 13.18
CA SER A 214 14.03 16.50 12.89
C SER A 214 13.36 17.38 13.94
N GLU A 215 14.05 18.42 14.42
CA GLU A 215 13.43 19.43 15.31
C GLU A 215 12.62 20.48 14.52
N ASN A 216 12.72 20.49 13.18
CA ASN A 216 11.94 21.36 12.32
C ASN A 216 10.61 20.70 11.91
N ILE A 217 9.51 21.25 12.45
CA ILE A 217 8.15 20.79 12.15
C ILE A 217 7.81 20.81 10.66
N ASN A 218 8.28 21.80 9.90
CA ASN A 218 8.02 21.90 8.47
C ASN A 218 8.69 20.74 7.73
N LEU A 219 9.93 20.42 8.07
CA LEU A 219 10.67 19.34 7.45
C LEU A 219 10.04 17.97 7.77
N ALA A 220 9.74 17.73 9.05
CA ALA A 220 9.14 16.47 9.48
C ALA A 220 7.78 16.22 8.83
N LEU A 221 6.88 17.23 8.82
CA LEU A 221 5.55 17.12 8.23
C LEU A 221 5.54 17.16 6.70
N ASP A 222 6.57 17.72 6.06
CA ASP A 222 6.74 17.67 4.60
C ASP A 222 7.23 16.28 4.13
N VAL A 223 8.14 15.66 4.87
CA VAL A 223 8.74 14.36 4.51
C VAL A 223 7.78 13.20 4.82
N ALA A 224 7.05 13.24 5.94
CA ALA A 224 6.15 12.17 6.35
C ALA A 224 5.20 11.67 5.23
N PRO A 225 4.35 12.51 4.60
CA PRO A 225 3.41 12.03 3.56
C PRO A 225 4.11 11.54 2.27
N LYS A 226 5.40 11.80 2.10
CA LYS A 226 6.18 11.37 0.92
C LYS A 226 6.79 9.98 1.13
N VAL A 227 6.96 9.52 2.37
CA VAL A 227 7.45 8.18 2.67
C VAL A 227 6.29 7.17 2.56
N LYS A 228 6.47 6.12 1.76
CA LYS A 228 5.46 5.09 1.51
C LYS A 228 5.50 4.02 2.59
N ALA A 229 4.89 4.34 3.73
CA ALA A 229 4.77 3.47 4.88
C ALA A 229 3.37 3.54 5.48
N GLY A 230 2.95 2.43 6.10
CA GLY A 230 1.69 2.26 6.81
C GLY A 230 1.53 3.17 8.01
N VAL A 231 2.63 3.32 8.75
CA VAL A 231 2.74 4.11 9.97
C VAL A 231 4.03 4.92 9.92
N ILE A 232 3.96 6.17 10.33
CA ILE A 232 5.12 7.07 10.38
C ILE A 232 5.16 7.72 11.75
N TRP A 233 6.29 7.56 12.43
CA TRP A 233 6.56 8.19 13.71
C TRP A 233 7.49 9.38 13.52
N ILE A 234 7.14 10.53 14.11
CA ILE A 234 7.99 11.73 14.13
C ILE A 234 8.64 11.83 15.51
N ASN A 235 9.96 11.98 15.55
CA ASN A 235 10.81 12.06 16.75
C ASN A 235 10.50 10.95 17.78
N SER A 236 10.15 9.77 17.27
CA SER A 236 9.76 8.58 18.04
C SER A 236 9.78 7.35 17.13
N THR A 237 9.60 6.17 17.70
CA THR A 237 9.52 4.89 16.97
C THR A 237 8.77 3.86 17.80
N ASN A 238 8.25 2.80 17.16
CA ASN A 238 7.63 1.65 17.84
C ASN A 238 6.51 2.02 18.82
N LEU A 239 5.76 3.10 18.54
CA LEU A 239 4.60 3.49 19.32
C LEU A 239 3.34 2.79 18.78
N PHE A 240 2.68 2.02 19.64
CA PHE A 240 1.49 1.23 19.31
C PHE A 240 0.38 1.46 20.33
N ASP A 241 -0.84 1.66 19.84
CA ASP A 241 -2.04 1.76 20.66
C ASP A 241 -3.20 1.02 20.00
N ALA A 242 -4.07 0.44 20.82
CA ALA A 242 -5.20 -0.35 20.34
C ALA A 242 -6.23 0.47 19.53
N ALA A 243 -6.32 1.79 19.75
CA ALA A 243 -7.19 2.68 18.99
C ALA A 243 -6.58 3.13 17.66
N CYS A 244 -5.29 2.89 17.44
CA CYS A 244 -4.55 3.37 16.27
C CYS A 244 -4.37 2.26 15.24
N GLY A 245 -4.93 2.44 14.05
CA GLY A 245 -4.79 1.47 12.96
C GLY A 245 -3.34 1.34 12.47
N PHE A 246 -2.82 0.11 12.47
CA PHE A 246 -1.49 -0.26 11.96
C PHE A 246 -1.64 -1.18 10.74
N GLY A 247 -0.77 -1.04 9.73
CA GLY A 247 -0.64 -2.05 8.68
C GLY A 247 0.03 -1.55 7.41
N GLY A 248 0.50 -2.48 6.58
CA GLY A 248 1.44 -2.18 5.49
C GLY A 248 0.87 -1.59 4.18
N PHE A 249 1.81 -1.15 3.33
CA PHE A 249 1.67 -0.93 1.89
C PHE A 249 2.55 -1.92 1.11
N LYS A 250 2.36 -1.99 -0.21
CA LYS A 250 3.24 -2.72 -1.15
C LYS A 250 3.36 -4.20 -0.75
N GLU A 251 4.57 -4.74 -0.65
CA GLU A 251 4.78 -6.13 -0.25
C GLU A 251 4.71 -6.37 1.27
N SER A 252 4.49 -5.32 2.07
CA SER A 252 4.20 -5.43 3.51
C SER A 252 2.75 -5.82 3.80
N GLY A 253 1.93 -6.01 2.77
CA GLY A 253 0.58 -6.54 2.88
C GLY A 253 -0.52 -5.49 2.77
N PHE A 254 -1.71 -5.81 3.30
CA PHE A 254 -2.91 -4.99 3.18
C PHE A 254 -3.94 -5.28 4.27
N GLY A 255 -4.80 -4.29 4.52
CA GLY A 255 -5.67 -4.24 5.68
C GLY A 255 -5.03 -3.44 6.81
N ARG A 256 -5.75 -3.30 7.92
CA ARG A 256 -5.27 -2.65 9.14
C ARG A 256 -5.68 -3.47 10.35
N GLU A 257 -4.91 -3.38 11.42
CA GLU A 257 -5.21 -3.92 12.74
C GLU A 257 -5.22 -2.78 13.75
N GLY A 258 -6.11 -2.84 14.75
CA GLY A 258 -6.33 -1.71 15.68
C GLY A 258 -7.27 -0.64 15.13
N GLY A 259 -7.86 0.12 16.06
CA GLY A 259 -8.77 1.21 15.78
C GLY A 259 -10.07 0.81 15.07
N SER A 260 -10.84 1.84 14.71
CA SER A 260 -12.02 1.69 13.85
C SER A 260 -11.66 1.16 12.45
N GLU A 261 -10.43 1.42 12.03
CA GLU A 261 -9.83 1.05 10.76
C GLU A 261 -9.73 -0.47 10.62
N GLY A 262 -9.27 -1.17 11.67
CA GLY A 262 -9.13 -2.62 11.65
C GLY A 262 -10.45 -3.39 11.78
N ILE A 263 -11.44 -2.84 12.51
CA ILE A 263 -12.75 -3.49 12.71
C ILE A 263 -13.44 -3.77 11.36
N ARG A 264 -13.29 -2.88 10.37
CA ARG A 264 -13.91 -3.02 9.03
C ARG A 264 -13.49 -4.32 8.32
N ALA A 265 -12.30 -4.85 8.60
CA ALA A 265 -11.83 -6.10 8.01
C ALA A 265 -12.59 -7.33 8.53
N TYR A 266 -13.21 -7.23 9.71
CA TYR A 266 -13.93 -8.30 10.40
C TYR A 266 -15.46 -8.20 10.29
N THR A 267 -15.99 -7.11 9.73
CA THR A 267 -17.44 -6.94 9.53
C THR A 267 -17.86 -7.31 8.11
N LYS A 268 -19.14 -7.62 7.88
CA LYS A 268 -19.73 -7.65 6.54
C LYS A 268 -20.45 -6.32 6.31
N VAL A 269 -20.21 -5.71 5.15
CA VAL A 269 -21.04 -4.59 4.70
C VAL A 269 -22.22 -5.21 3.94
N ASN A 270 -23.43 -4.98 4.44
CA ASN A 270 -24.65 -5.38 3.75
C ASN A 270 -24.94 -4.34 2.66
N LEU A 271 -24.44 -4.59 1.45
CA LEU A 271 -24.80 -3.80 0.28
C LEU A 271 -26.13 -4.29 -0.30
N PRO A 272 -26.98 -3.39 -0.85
CA PRO A 272 -28.20 -3.78 -1.53
C PRO A 272 -27.90 -4.79 -2.66
N VAL A 273 -28.70 -5.85 -2.75
CA VAL A 273 -28.55 -6.85 -3.82
C VAL A 273 -29.08 -6.29 -5.13
N VAL A 274 -28.22 -6.17 -6.14
CA VAL A 274 -28.62 -5.78 -7.48
C VAL A 274 -29.30 -6.98 -8.16
N LYS A 275 -30.59 -6.84 -8.51
CA LYS A 275 -31.29 -7.81 -9.36
C LYS A 275 -30.82 -7.64 -10.79
N ARG A 276 -30.18 -8.65 -11.39
CA ARG A 276 -29.87 -8.66 -12.83
C ARG A 276 -31.16 -8.54 -13.62
N SER A 277 -31.27 -7.50 -14.46
CA SER A 277 -32.39 -7.38 -15.38
C SER A 277 -32.13 -8.30 -16.58
N LYS A 278 -33.13 -9.10 -16.98
CA LYS A 278 -33.05 -9.82 -18.26
C LYS A 278 -33.18 -8.79 -19.38
N LYS A 279 -32.23 -8.76 -20.31
CA LYS A 279 -32.33 -7.95 -21.53
C LYS A 279 -33.56 -8.42 -22.31
N THR A 280 -34.60 -7.58 -22.36
CA THR A 280 -35.81 -7.89 -23.13
C THR A 280 -35.65 -7.43 -24.57
N ASN A 281 -35.95 -8.32 -25.51
CA ASN A 281 -35.81 -8.05 -26.93
C ASN A 281 -36.99 -7.20 -27.43
N LYS A 282 -36.87 -5.87 -27.32
CA LYS A 282 -37.85 -4.94 -27.90
C LYS A 282 -37.47 -4.64 -29.34
N LYS A 283 -38.47 -4.56 -30.23
CA LYS A 283 -38.34 -4.08 -31.62
C LYS A 283 -37.99 -2.58 -31.61
N ILE A 284 -36.74 -2.25 -31.29
CA ILE A 284 -36.23 -0.88 -31.33
C ILE A 284 -35.73 -0.64 -32.77
N LYS A 285 -36.25 0.38 -33.44
CA LYS A 285 -35.71 0.86 -34.73
C LYS A 285 -34.57 1.82 -34.43
N ILE A 286 -33.35 1.37 -34.65
CA ILE A 286 -32.14 2.19 -34.50
C ILE A 286 -31.78 2.74 -35.87
N SER A 287 -31.79 4.07 -36.02
CA SER A 287 -31.31 4.76 -37.22
C SER A 287 -29.91 5.31 -36.92
N LEU A 288 -28.87 4.70 -37.49
CA LEU A 288 -27.48 5.14 -37.34
C LEU A 288 -26.91 5.55 -38.69
N PRO A 289 -26.03 6.57 -38.73
CA PRO A 289 -25.37 6.98 -39.97
C PRO A 289 -24.49 5.84 -40.52
N VAL A 290 -24.36 5.78 -41.86
CA VAL A 290 -23.64 4.72 -42.61
C VAL A 290 -22.10 4.90 -42.57
N ILE A 291 -21.60 5.89 -41.82
CA ILE A 291 -20.19 6.35 -41.80
C ILE A 291 -19.36 5.53 -40.78
N ASP A 292 -18.05 5.79 -40.69
CA ASP A 292 -17.11 5.27 -39.68
C ASP A 292 -17.70 5.30 -38.26
N ARG A 293 -17.98 4.11 -37.75
CA ARG A 293 -18.48 3.83 -36.40
C ARG A 293 -17.51 2.91 -35.67
N THR A 294 -16.21 3.19 -35.73
CA THR A 294 -15.20 2.41 -35.00
C THR A 294 -14.64 3.23 -33.82
N PRO A 295 -15.27 3.17 -32.61
CA PRO A 295 -14.68 3.72 -31.40
C PRO A 295 -13.25 3.22 -31.15
N LYS A 296 -12.42 4.15 -30.67
CA LYS A 296 -11.03 3.91 -30.29
C LYS A 296 -10.93 3.70 -28.78
N LEU A 297 -9.76 3.27 -28.31
CA LEU A 297 -9.42 3.31 -26.89
C LEU A 297 -9.22 4.77 -26.45
N TYR A 298 -9.31 5.05 -25.15
CA TYR A 298 -8.97 6.35 -24.57
C TYR A 298 -7.81 6.19 -23.59
N ILE A 299 -6.59 6.59 -24.01
CA ILE A 299 -5.35 6.38 -23.25
C ILE A 299 -4.56 7.68 -23.25
N GLY A 300 -4.24 8.18 -22.06
CA GLY A 300 -3.44 9.40 -21.88
C GLY A 300 -4.07 10.66 -22.46
N GLY A 301 -5.36 10.86 -22.20
CA GLY A 301 -6.08 12.08 -22.58
C GLY A 301 -6.45 12.15 -24.06
N LYS A 302 -6.22 11.09 -24.84
CA LYS A 302 -6.50 11.06 -26.28
C LYS A 302 -7.07 9.72 -26.74
N GLN A 303 -7.77 9.76 -27.87
CA GLN A 303 -8.18 8.55 -28.57
C GLN A 303 -6.96 7.84 -29.18
N LYS A 304 -6.88 6.52 -29.02
CA LYS A 304 -5.79 5.67 -29.51
C LYS A 304 -6.33 4.41 -30.17
N ARG A 305 -5.83 4.05 -31.35
CA ARG A 305 -6.13 2.76 -31.99
C ARG A 305 -5.61 1.60 -31.14
N PRO A 306 -6.28 0.44 -31.13
CA PRO A 306 -5.74 -0.74 -30.45
C PRO A 306 -4.41 -1.12 -31.09
N ASP A 307 -3.42 -1.48 -30.28
CA ASP A 307 -2.08 -1.81 -30.77
C ASP A 307 -2.09 -3.00 -31.74
N GLY A 308 -2.99 -3.98 -31.52
CA GLY A 308 -3.17 -5.11 -32.43
C GLY A 308 -3.90 -4.78 -33.74
N GLY A 309 -4.46 -3.58 -33.89
CA GLY A 309 -5.19 -3.16 -35.09
C GLY A 309 -6.58 -3.79 -35.29
N TYR A 310 -6.99 -4.73 -34.43
CA TYR A 310 -8.25 -5.44 -34.55
C TYR A 310 -9.41 -4.75 -33.82
N SER A 311 -10.62 -4.99 -34.34
CA SER A 311 -11.90 -4.63 -33.72
C SER A 311 -12.89 -5.78 -33.87
N PHE A 312 -13.94 -5.79 -33.06
CA PHE A 312 -15.03 -6.76 -33.14
C PHE A 312 -16.39 -6.07 -33.15
N PRO A 313 -17.41 -6.64 -33.83
CA PRO A 313 -18.70 -6.00 -33.97
C PRO A 313 -19.48 -6.00 -32.66
N LEU A 314 -20.09 -4.86 -32.35
CA LEU A 314 -21.10 -4.69 -31.30
C LEU A 314 -22.47 -4.55 -31.94
N ASN A 315 -23.34 -5.50 -31.62
CA ASN A 315 -24.72 -5.52 -32.09
C ASN A 315 -25.68 -5.11 -30.98
N ALA A 316 -26.78 -4.47 -31.36
CA ALA A 316 -27.90 -4.17 -30.48
C ALA A 316 -28.63 -5.45 -30.05
N VAL A 317 -29.57 -5.32 -29.10
CA VAL A 317 -30.39 -6.43 -28.60
C VAL A 317 -31.20 -7.11 -29.71
N ASN A 318 -31.58 -6.36 -30.75
CA ASN A 318 -32.29 -6.83 -31.94
C ASN A 318 -31.36 -7.39 -33.05
N ASN A 319 -30.07 -7.62 -32.76
CA ASN A 319 -29.00 -8.03 -33.69
C ASN A 319 -28.62 -7.00 -34.78
N SER A 320 -29.12 -5.76 -34.75
CA SER A 320 -28.67 -4.74 -35.68
C SER A 320 -27.27 -4.25 -35.33
N PHE A 321 -26.40 -4.10 -36.32
CA PHE A 321 -25.03 -3.60 -36.14
C PHE A 321 -24.99 -2.14 -35.64
N ILE A 322 -24.31 -1.91 -34.52
CA ILE A 322 -24.11 -0.57 -33.94
C ILE A 322 -22.77 0.01 -34.36
N CYS A 323 -21.67 -0.68 -34.04
CA CYS A 323 -20.30 -0.21 -34.22
C CYS A 323 -19.29 -1.35 -34.11
N ASP A 324 -18.05 -1.09 -34.51
CA ASP A 324 -16.90 -1.98 -34.23
C ASP A 324 -16.13 -1.47 -33.02
N ILE A 325 -15.93 -2.32 -32.01
CA ILE A 325 -15.21 -1.99 -30.78
C ILE A 325 -13.75 -2.43 -30.88
N ALA A 326 -12.83 -1.52 -30.57
CA ALA A 326 -11.40 -1.80 -30.52
C ALA A 326 -11.07 -2.97 -29.58
N GLN A 327 -10.29 -3.94 -30.07
CA GLN A 327 -9.82 -5.08 -29.28
C GLN A 327 -8.46 -4.75 -28.65
N ALA A 328 -8.48 -4.30 -27.39
CA ALA A 328 -7.27 -3.99 -26.64
C ALA A 328 -6.43 -5.24 -26.34
N ASN A 329 -5.10 -5.09 -26.31
CA ASN A 329 -4.17 -6.17 -25.99
C ASN A 329 -3.28 -5.83 -24.78
N ARG A 330 -2.33 -6.73 -24.46
CA ARG A 330 -1.36 -6.52 -23.36
C ARG A 330 -0.55 -5.22 -23.49
N LYS A 331 -0.27 -4.77 -24.72
CA LYS A 331 0.47 -3.52 -24.96
C LYS A 331 -0.37 -2.28 -24.67
N ASP A 332 -1.66 -2.29 -25.03
CA ASP A 332 -2.57 -1.22 -24.64
C ASP A 332 -2.73 -1.10 -23.11
N VAL A 333 -2.74 -2.24 -22.41
CA VAL A 333 -2.71 -2.27 -20.94
C VAL A 333 -1.41 -1.65 -20.40
N ARG A 334 -0.25 -2.04 -20.95
CA ARG A 334 1.05 -1.47 -20.54
C ARG A 334 1.07 0.05 -20.71
N ASP A 335 0.66 0.54 -21.89
CA ASP A 335 0.63 1.96 -22.18
C ASP A 335 -0.32 2.71 -21.21
N SER A 336 -1.45 2.10 -20.85
CA SER A 336 -2.38 2.66 -19.86
C SER A 336 -1.77 2.75 -18.47
N VAL A 337 -1.07 1.70 -18.01
CA VAL A 337 -0.40 1.67 -16.71
C VAL A 337 0.74 2.68 -16.64
N GLU A 338 1.55 2.79 -17.70
CA GLU A 338 2.65 3.76 -17.77
C GLU A 338 2.15 5.20 -17.66
N ILE A 339 1.05 5.51 -18.35
CA ILE A 339 0.45 6.85 -18.27
C ILE A 339 -0.19 7.08 -16.90
N ALA A 340 -0.92 6.12 -16.36
CA ALA A 340 -1.53 6.25 -15.04
C ALA A 340 -0.46 6.51 -13.96
N ALA A 341 0.67 5.79 -14.00
CA ALA A 341 1.79 6.00 -13.08
C ALA A 341 2.41 7.40 -13.23
N LYS A 342 2.61 7.87 -14.46
CA LYS A 342 3.12 9.23 -14.73
C LYS A 342 2.17 10.32 -14.26
N SER A 343 0.86 10.13 -14.43
CA SER A 343 -0.16 11.08 -13.98
C SER A 343 -0.28 11.12 -12.45
N PHE A 344 -0.19 9.97 -11.78
CA PHE A 344 -0.27 9.89 -10.32
C PHE A 344 0.86 10.65 -9.60
N ALA A 345 2.04 10.76 -10.24
CA ALA A 345 3.14 11.57 -9.72
C ALA A 345 2.81 13.08 -9.62
N LYS A 346 1.80 13.56 -10.35
CA LYS A 346 1.30 14.94 -10.30
C LYS A 346 0.08 15.00 -9.38
N GLN A 347 0.31 15.18 -8.08
CA GLN A 347 -0.79 15.27 -7.11
C GLN A 347 -1.64 16.51 -7.37
N LEU A 348 -2.94 16.30 -7.57
CA LEU A 348 -3.95 17.37 -7.58
C LEU A 348 -4.47 17.59 -6.16
N SER A 349 -4.76 18.83 -5.81
CA SER A 349 -5.51 19.12 -4.58
C SER A 349 -6.89 18.47 -4.62
N ASN A 350 -7.44 18.16 -3.45
CA ASN A 350 -8.77 17.58 -3.34
C ASN A 350 -9.84 18.46 -4.00
N PHE A 351 -9.72 19.78 -3.84
CA PHE A 351 -10.58 20.77 -4.50
C PHE A 351 -10.49 20.70 -6.03
N ASN A 352 -9.28 20.61 -6.60
CA ASN A 352 -9.14 20.53 -8.07
C ASN A 352 -9.76 19.24 -8.62
N ARG A 353 -9.66 18.12 -7.91
CA ARG A 353 -10.36 16.88 -8.28
C ARG A 353 -11.87 17.04 -8.21
N SER A 354 -12.37 17.72 -7.19
CA SER A 354 -13.79 18.08 -7.06
C SER A 354 -14.28 18.88 -8.27
N GLN A 355 -13.58 19.95 -8.65
CA GLN A 355 -13.95 20.79 -9.80
C GLN A 355 -13.97 20.00 -11.11
N ILE A 356 -12.98 19.13 -11.35
CA ILE A 356 -12.96 18.27 -12.55
C ILE A 356 -14.18 17.35 -12.61
N LEU A 357 -14.60 16.77 -11.48
CA LEU A 357 -15.79 15.91 -11.43
C LEU A 357 -17.09 16.72 -11.62
N PHE A 358 -17.18 17.94 -11.09
CA PHE A 358 -18.30 18.85 -11.36
C PHE A 358 -18.41 19.17 -12.85
N TYR A 359 -17.30 19.57 -13.49
CA TYR A 359 -17.28 19.82 -14.92
C TYR A 359 -17.64 18.58 -15.74
N LEU A 360 -17.20 17.40 -15.33
CA LEU A 360 -17.58 16.16 -16.00
C LEU A 360 -19.09 15.89 -15.90
N ALA A 361 -19.69 16.13 -14.72
CA ALA A 361 -21.12 15.95 -14.50
C ALA A 361 -21.96 16.94 -15.33
N GLU A 362 -21.59 18.22 -15.34
CA GLU A 362 -22.28 19.27 -16.10
C GLU A 362 -22.21 19.01 -17.61
N ASN A 363 -21.03 18.62 -18.12
CA ASN A 363 -20.86 18.27 -19.53
C ASN A 363 -21.63 16.98 -19.92
N LEU A 364 -21.74 16.02 -19.00
CA LEU A 364 -22.57 14.84 -19.21
C LEU A 364 -24.06 15.23 -19.30
N GLN A 365 -24.53 16.08 -18.40
CA GLN A 365 -25.92 16.54 -18.33
C GLN A 365 -26.38 17.21 -19.63
N GLN A 366 -25.53 18.04 -20.25
CA GLN A 366 -25.83 18.69 -21.54
C GLN A 366 -26.03 17.71 -22.70
N ARG A 367 -25.63 16.44 -22.53
CA ARG A 367 -25.66 15.40 -23.57
C ARG A 367 -26.69 14.31 -23.28
N GLU A 368 -27.68 14.59 -22.42
CA GLU A 368 -28.71 13.63 -21.99
C GLU A 368 -29.31 12.83 -23.14
N LYS A 369 -29.89 13.52 -24.14
CA LYS A 369 -30.56 12.87 -25.26
C LYS A 369 -29.68 11.81 -25.92
N THR A 370 -28.42 12.15 -26.19
CA THR A 370 -27.46 11.25 -26.84
C THR A 370 -27.18 10.01 -26.02
N PHE A 371 -26.96 10.15 -24.70
CA PHE A 371 -26.67 9.01 -23.83
C PHE A 371 -27.91 8.15 -23.56
N VAL A 372 -29.09 8.75 -23.44
CA VAL A 372 -30.34 8.02 -23.28
C VAL A 372 -30.64 7.18 -24.54
N ASP A 373 -30.50 7.76 -25.73
CA ASP A 373 -30.70 7.05 -26.99
C ASP A 373 -29.70 5.88 -27.13
N LEU A 374 -28.44 6.10 -26.73
CA LEU A 374 -27.41 5.06 -26.74
C LEU A 374 -27.71 3.92 -25.74
N LEU A 375 -28.17 4.24 -24.53
CA LEU A 375 -28.56 3.24 -23.52
C LEU A 375 -29.77 2.43 -23.99
N VAL A 376 -30.76 3.04 -24.64
CA VAL A 376 -31.89 2.34 -25.25
C VAL A 376 -31.39 1.37 -26.33
N ALA A 377 -30.49 1.80 -27.20
CA ALA A 377 -29.93 0.98 -28.27
C ALA A 377 -29.10 -0.21 -27.75
N LEU A 378 -28.23 0.01 -26.75
CA LEU A 378 -27.31 -0.99 -26.21
C LEU A 378 -27.99 -1.98 -25.27
N CYS A 379 -28.85 -1.50 -24.38
CA CYS A 379 -29.41 -2.30 -23.29
C CYS A 379 -30.80 -2.84 -23.60
N GLY A 380 -31.50 -2.30 -24.61
CA GLY A 380 -32.90 -2.63 -24.89
C GLY A 380 -33.88 -2.10 -23.82
N SER A 381 -33.42 -1.19 -22.98
CA SER A 381 -34.19 -0.57 -21.89
C SER A 381 -35.31 0.33 -22.44
N SER A 382 -36.39 0.52 -21.68
CA SER A 382 -37.35 1.58 -22.01
C SER A 382 -36.68 2.97 -21.91
N PRO A 383 -37.12 3.97 -22.68
CA PRO A 383 -36.62 5.34 -22.54
C PRO A 383 -36.69 5.86 -21.10
N VAL A 384 -37.73 5.50 -20.35
CA VAL A 384 -37.89 5.84 -18.93
C VAL A 384 -36.76 5.24 -18.07
N ASN A 385 -36.43 3.96 -18.26
CA ASN A 385 -35.36 3.31 -17.50
C ASN A 385 -33.97 3.83 -17.91
N ALA A 386 -33.77 4.13 -19.19
CA ALA A 386 -32.52 4.70 -19.70
C ALA A 386 -32.31 6.13 -19.18
N SER A 387 -33.35 6.96 -19.19
CA SER A 387 -33.33 8.31 -18.57
C SER A 387 -33.05 8.21 -17.07
N LYS A 388 -33.67 7.25 -16.36
CA LYS A 388 -33.37 7.00 -14.94
C LYS A 388 -31.89 6.65 -14.70
N GLU A 389 -31.32 5.73 -15.48
CA GLU A 389 -29.89 5.38 -15.36
C GLU A 389 -29.00 6.60 -15.64
N PHE A 390 -29.33 7.40 -16.66
CA PHE A 390 -28.62 8.63 -16.98
C PHE A 390 -28.68 9.65 -15.82
N SER A 391 -29.87 9.94 -15.28
CA SER A 391 -30.01 10.85 -14.13
C SER A 391 -29.23 10.37 -12.92
N GLN A 392 -29.29 9.07 -12.61
CA GLN A 392 -28.50 8.46 -11.53
C GLN A 392 -26.98 8.55 -11.78
N SER A 393 -26.55 8.51 -13.04
CA SER A 393 -25.15 8.64 -13.43
C SER A 393 -24.64 10.07 -13.16
N CYS A 394 -25.42 11.08 -13.54
CA CYS A 394 -25.11 12.48 -13.23
C CYS A 394 -25.09 12.73 -11.71
N GLU A 395 -26.12 12.27 -10.99
CA GLU A 395 -26.19 12.37 -9.52
C GLU A 395 -24.96 11.73 -8.86
N ARG A 396 -24.53 10.57 -9.37
CA ARG A 396 -23.36 9.86 -8.84
C ARG A 396 -22.07 10.65 -9.03
N LEU A 397 -21.89 11.30 -10.18
CA LEU A 397 -20.74 12.16 -10.42
C LEU A 397 -20.75 13.38 -9.51
N PHE A 398 -21.90 14.05 -9.35
CA PHE A 398 -22.04 15.16 -8.40
C PHE A 398 -21.75 14.73 -6.96
N TYR A 399 -22.22 13.55 -6.55
CA TYR A 399 -21.92 12.99 -5.24
C TYR A 399 -20.41 12.83 -5.02
N TYR A 400 -19.69 12.19 -5.95
CA TYR A 400 -18.24 12.03 -5.82
C TYR A 400 -17.47 13.34 -5.97
N ALA A 401 -17.96 14.28 -6.77
CA ALA A 401 -17.42 15.63 -6.84
C ALA A 401 -17.51 16.31 -5.46
N ALA A 402 -18.67 16.23 -4.80
CA ALA A 402 -18.88 16.80 -3.48
C ALA A 402 -18.07 16.11 -2.38
N MET A 403 -17.77 14.81 -2.52
CA MET A 403 -17.01 14.03 -1.54
C MET A 403 -15.49 14.10 -1.72
N ALA A 404 -14.98 14.53 -2.87
CA ALA A 404 -13.54 14.51 -3.19
C ALA A 404 -12.67 15.27 -2.18
N ASP A 405 -13.21 16.28 -1.51
CA ASP A 405 -12.57 17.10 -0.47
C ASP A 405 -13.16 16.93 0.93
N LYS A 406 -14.07 15.96 1.13
CA LYS A 406 -14.77 15.70 2.41
C LYS A 406 -14.55 14.28 2.93
N PHE A 407 -13.71 13.49 2.27
CA PHE A 407 -13.32 12.17 2.75
C PHE A 407 -12.10 12.27 3.67
N GLU A 408 -12.35 12.66 4.91
CA GLU A 408 -11.31 13.04 5.88
C GLU A 408 -10.71 11.83 6.64
N GLY A 409 -9.53 12.07 7.21
CA GLY A 409 -8.88 11.18 8.17
C GLY A 409 -9.47 11.31 9.58
N ASN A 410 -8.98 10.49 10.50
CA ASN A 410 -9.32 10.58 11.92
C ASN A 410 -8.12 11.04 12.75
N VAL A 411 -8.38 11.66 13.90
CA VAL A 411 -7.36 11.93 14.92
C VAL A 411 -7.63 11.03 16.11
N HIS A 412 -6.65 10.21 16.48
CA HIS A 412 -6.68 9.37 17.67
C HIS A 412 -5.84 10.00 18.79
N ASN A 413 -6.31 9.87 20.03
CA ASN A 413 -5.63 10.37 21.24
C ASN A 413 -5.23 9.19 22.14
N PRO A 414 -4.17 8.44 21.80
CA PRO A 414 -3.72 7.31 22.59
C PRO A 414 -3.12 7.74 23.95
N PRO A 415 -3.02 6.85 24.95
CA PRO A 415 -2.45 7.15 26.27
C PRO A 415 -0.91 7.21 26.24
N MET A 416 -0.34 7.90 25.26
CA MET A 416 1.08 8.10 25.06
C MET A 416 1.35 9.53 24.56
N ARG A 417 2.62 9.91 24.45
CA ARG A 417 2.98 11.24 23.96
C ARG A 417 2.52 11.42 22.50
N GLY A 418 1.68 12.44 22.27
CA GLY A 418 1.31 12.91 20.94
C GLY A 418 -0.08 12.45 20.49
N LEU A 419 -0.38 12.70 19.22
CA LEU A 419 -1.61 12.31 18.55
C LEU A 419 -1.28 11.38 17.39
N THR A 420 -2.20 10.48 17.05
CA THR A 420 -2.07 9.67 15.83
C THR A 420 -3.05 10.15 14.77
N LEU A 421 -2.52 10.61 13.65
CA LEU A 421 -3.30 11.09 12.51
C LEU A 421 -3.53 9.93 11.54
N ALA A 422 -4.74 9.35 11.53
CA ALA A 422 -5.14 8.31 10.61
C ALA A 422 -5.57 8.92 9.26
N MET A 423 -4.58 9.29 8.46
CA MET A 423 -4.75 9.93 7.15
C MET A 423 -5.37 8.98 6.12
N LYS A 424 -6.10 9.55 5.14
CA LYS A 424 -6.55 8.82 3.95
C LYS A 424 -5.62 9.16 2.80
N GLU A 425 -5.01 8.14 2.21
CA GLU A 425 -4.16 8.26 1.02
C GLU A 425 -4.77 7.50 -0.16
N PRO A 426 -4.51 7.96 -1.39
CA PRO A 426 -4.94 7.22 -2.57
C PRO A 426 -4.23 5.87 -2.67
N LEU A 427 -4.93 4.87 -3.19
CA LEU A 427 -4.35 3.54 -3.44
C LEU A 427 -3.30 3.55 -4.58
N GLY A 428 -3.34 4.57 -5.45
CA GLY A 428 -2.47 4.70 -6.62
C GLY A 428 -3.12 4.16 -7.88
N VAL A 429 -2.33 3.51 -8.75
CA VAL A 429 -2.82 2.99 -10.03
C VAL A 429 -3.74 1.80 -9.82
N MET A 430 -4.99 1.91 -10.26
CA MET A 430 -6.00 0.86 -10.15
C MET A 430 -6.50 0.39 -11.50
N THR A 431 -6.95 -0.87 -11.56
CA THR A 431 -7.65 -1.45 -12.71
C THR A 431 -9.00 -1.96 -12.26
N SER A 432 -10.05 -1.70 -13.03
CA SER A 432 -11.41 -2.18 -12.77
C SER A 432 -11.97 -2.85 -14.01
N ILE A 433 -12.61 -4.00 -13.83
CA ILE A 433 -13.38 -4.69 -14.87
C ILE A 433 -14.84 -4.42 -14.54
N LEU A 434 -15.55 -3.76 -15.46
CA LEU A 434 -16.91 -3.32 -15.25
C LEU A 434 -17.91 -4.43 -15.63
N SER A 435 -19.10 -4.37 -15.04
CA SER A 435 -20.23 -5.21 -15.45
C SER A 435 -20.91 -4.60 -16.65
N ASP A 436 -21.48 -5.44 -17.51
CA ASP A 436 -22.36 -5.03 -18.61
C ASP A 436 -23.73 -4.48 -18.12
N ASP A 437 -24.05 -4.69 -16.84
CA ASP A 437 -25.26 -4.17 -16.21
C ASP A 437 -25.12 -2.68 -15.90
N SER A 438 -26.11 -1.89 -16.34
CA SER A 438 -26.15 -0.42 -16.22
C SER A 438 -24.82 0.25 -16.60
N PRO A 439 -24.43 0.14 -17.89
CA PRO A 439 -23.07 0.40 -18.33
C PRO A 439 -22.61 1.84 -18.05
N LEU A 440 -23.49 2.84 -18.17
CA LEU A 440 -23.11 4.23 -17.90
C LEU A 440 -22.95 4.45 -16.40
N LEU A 441 -23.93 4.02 -15.61
CA LEU A 441 -23.92 4.20 -14.16
C LEU A 441 -22.72 3.49 -13.52
N ASN A 442 -22.42 2.27 -13.97
CA ASN A 442 -21.29 1.50 -13.47
C ASN A 442 -19.96 2.21 -13.76
N LEU A 443 -19.74 2.61 -15.02
CA LEU A 443 -18.55 3.34 -15.45
C LEU A 443 -18.33 4.61 -14.61
N VAL A 444 -19.35 5.47 -14.50
CA VAL A 444 -19.20 6.73 -13.76
C VAL A 444 -19.09 6.53 -12.26
N THR A 445 -19.71 5.49 -11.70
CA THR A 445 -19.60 5.17 -10.28
C THR A 445 -18.16 4.79 -9.95
N VAL A 446 -17.59 3.85 -10.70
CA VAL A 446 -16.22 3.40 -10.48
C VAL A 446 -15.25 4.55 -10.75
N MET A 447 -15.32 5.19 -11.91
CA MET A 447 -14.43 6.31 -12.25
C MET A 447 -14.52 7.47 -11.25
N GLY A 448 -15.73 7.91 -10.89
CA GLY A 448 -15.95 9.00 -9.95
C GLY A 448 -15.43 8.65 -8.56
N SER A 449 -15.72 7.44 -8.06
CA SER A 449 -15.24 6.98 -6.75
C SER A 449 -13.72 6.98 -6.66
N VAL A 450 -13.04 6.39 -7.66
CA VAL A 450 -11.58 6.32 -7.70
C VAL A 450 -10.97 7.71 -7.78
N PHE A 451 -11.36 8.50 -8.77
CA PHE A 451 -10.77 9.82 -9.02
C PHE A 451 -11.00 10.81 -7.87
N SER A 452 -12.16 10.72 -7.19
CA SER A 452 -12.44 11.58 -6.03
C SER A 452 -11.42 11.37 -4.90
N THR A 453 -10.98 10.13 -4.70
CA THR A 453 -10.01 9.75 -3.65
C THR A 453 -8.54 9.92 -4.04
N GLY A 454 -8.25 10.41 -5.25
CA GLY A 454 -6.90 10.61 -5.79
C GLY A 454 -6.48 9.48 -6.71
#